data_AF-A0A6A6LCE5-F1
#
_entry.id   AF-A0A6A6LCE5-F1
#
_cell.length_a   1.000
_cell.length_b   1.000
_cell.length_c   1.000
_cell.angle_alpha   90.00
_cell.angle_beta   90.00
_cell.angle_gamma   90.00
#
_symmetry.space_group_name_H-M   'P 1'
#
loop_
_entity.id
_entity.type
_entity.pdbx_description
1 polymer ?
#
loop_
_entity_poly.entity_id
_entity_poly.type
_entity_poly.pdbx_seq_one_letter_code
_entity_poly.pdbx_strand_id
1 'polypeptide(L)'
;MIKEKLVEDNLAVLSGTFPAYDGRKNLYSPVEFQNDRLEFYISLPIPTSKSSLPFGELNDFQEKHQQLKLFRINIKLVSKLDGKELSYLSKEGDDWIPLPQDYLHALDVVLRESPMEKCIPVGRSFYSSLMGGTKEIGGGAVGLRGFFQSLRPTQQGLALNVDFSVTAFHESIGVIPYLQKRLKFFKDLPQNKTRSLISEERKEVEKALKNIRISRSKPCYLPMELCMICEGQKFLGKLSDDQTARILKMGCQRPKERKTIINEVMRGSVGPTSGNQSREFKLHVSREMTRLKGRILQPPKLKLGDGGLVRDLTPSRHDRQWNLLDSHVLKEQE
;
A
#
# COMPACT_ATOMS: atom_id res chain seq x y z
N MET A 1 1.00 -12.75 -11.62
CA MET A 1 1.83 -13.56 -12.56
C MET A 1 1.91 -15.06 -12.23
N ILE A 2 2.69 -15.54 -11.24
CA ILE A 2 2.79 -17.02 -10.99
C ILE A 2 1.44 -17.62 -10.63
N LYS A 3 0.71 -16.99 -9.70
CA LYS A 3 -0.63 -17.44 -9.26
C LYS A 3 -1.63 -17.42 -10.42
N GLU A 4 -1.69 -16.35 -11.21
CA GLU A 4 -2.55 -16.27 -12.40
C GLU A 4 -2.27 -17.43 -13.36
N LYS A 5 -1.00 -17.64 -13.72
CA LYS A 5 -0.62 -18.71 -14.65
C LYS A 5 -0.92 -20.11 -14.09
N LEU A 6 -0.73 -20.31 -12.78
CA LEU A 6 -1.15 -21.53 -12.08
C LEU A 6 -2.64 -21.79 -12.25
N VAL A 7 -3.49 -20.77 -12.06
CA VAL A 7 -4.94 -20.88 -12.18
C VAL A 7 -5.37 -21.11 -13.63
N GLU A 8 -4.78 -20.36 -14.57
CA GLU A 8 -5.05 -20.50 -16.01
C GLU A 8 -4.73 -21.91 -16.52
N ASP A 9 -3.55 -22.44 -16.18
CA ASP A 9 -3.07 -23.71 -16.71
C ASP A 9 -3.72 -24.93 -16.01
N ASN A 10 -4.29 -24.76 -14.81
CA ASN A 10 -4.72 -25.89 -13.95
C ASN A 10 -6.14 -25.71 -13.38
N LEU A 11 -7.00 -24.98 -14.09
CA LEU A 11 -8.35 -24.64 -13.60
C LEU A 11 -9.17 -25.87 -13.17
N ALA A 12 -9.08 -26.98 -13.90
CA ALA A 12 -9.78 -28.23 -13.56
C ALA A 12 -9.32 -28.84 -12.22
N VAL A 13 -8.01 -28.80 -11.94
CA VAL A 13 -7.42 -29.34 -10.70
C VAL A 13 -7.74 -28.43 -9.51
N LEU A 14 -7.88 -27.12 -9.76
CA LEU A 14 -8.30 -26.12 -8.78
C LEU A 14 -9.84 -26.00 -8.68
N SER A 15 -10.58 -26.99 -9.17
CA SER A 15 -12.04 -27.07 -9.08
C SER A 15 -12.77 -25.84 -9.68
N GLY A 16 -12.19 -25.18 -10.67
CA GLY A 16 -12.78 -23.99 -11.30
C GLY A 16 -12.70 -22.70 -10.48
N THR A 17 -11.91 -22.67 -9.41
CA THR A 17 -11.89 -21.55 -8.46
C THR A 17 -10.66 -20.67 -8.56
N PHE A 18 -10.80 -19.45 -8.03
CA PHE A 18 -9.74 -18.45 -7.96
C PHE A 18 -9.30 -18.27 -6.51
N PRO A 19 -8.28 -19.02 -6.05
CA PRO A 19 -7.80 -18.93 -4.68
C PRO A 19 -7.11 -17.58 -4.41
N ALA A 20 -7.15 -17.14 -3.15
CA ALA A 20 -6.48 -15.94 -2.66
C ALA A 20 -5.12 -16.29 -2.05
N TYR A 21 -4.10 -15.47 -2.32
CA TYR A 21 -2.71 -15.76 -1.95
C TYR A 21 -2.09 -14.60 -1.18
N ASP A 22 -1.48 -14.89 -0.03
CA ASP A 22 -0.88 -13.86 0.84
C ASP A 22 0.45 -13.27 0.31
N GLY A 23 0.92 -13.73 -0.86
CA GLY A 23 2.20 -13.33 -1.43
C GLY A 23 3.41 -14.09 -0.85
N ARG A 24 3.20 -15.03 0.08
CA ARG A 24 4.28 -15.76 0.77
C ARG A 24 4.11 -17.27 0.75
N LYS A 25 3.15 -17.81 1.51
CA LYS A 25 3.01 -19.26 1.73
C LYS A 25 1.58 -19.73 1.96
N ASN A 26 0.65 -18.81 2.22
CA ASN A 26 -0.73 -19.16 2.54
C ASN A 26 -1.60 -18.92 1.32
N LEU A 27 -2.29 -19.98 0.89
CA LEU A 27 -3.25 -19.97 -0.20
C LEU A 27 -4.61 -20.39 0.38
N TYR A 28 -5.64 -19.60 0.14
CA TYR A 28 -7.00 -19.87 0.60
C TYR A 28 -7.88 -20.14 -0.61
N SER A 29 -8.73 -21.16 -0.52
CA SER A 29 -9.67 -21.55 -1.57
C SER A 29 -11.08 -21.62 -0.99
N PRO A 30 -12.13 -21.18 -1.72
CA PRO A 30 -13.51 -21.33 -1.27
C PRO A 30 -14.02 -22.78 -1.36
N VAL A 31 -13.29 -23.65 -2.09
CA VAL A 31 -13.61 -25.07 -2.25
C VAL A 31 -12.40 -25.94 -1.94
N GLU A 32 -12.69 -27.17 -1.52
CA GLU A 32 -11.68 -28.20 -1.39
C GLU A 32 -11.19 -28.65 -2.77
N PHE A 33 -9.87 -28.85 -2.90
CA PHE A 33 -9.29 -29.39 -4.12
C PHE A 33 -9.43 -30.91 -4.16
N GLN A 34 -9.22 -31.51 -5.33
CA GLN A 34 -9.38 -32.96 -5.50
C GLN A 34 -8.43 -33.78 -4.60
N ASN A 35 -7.23 -33.25 -4.33
CA ASN A 35 -6.22 -33.89 -3.50
C ASN A 35 -5.65 -32.93 -2.45
N ASP A 36 -5.28 -33.47 -1.29
CA ASP A 36 -4.62 -32.73 -0.20
C ASP A 36 -3.20 -32.29 -0.53
N ARG A 37 -2.58 -32.87 -1.56
CA ARG A 37 -1.24 -32.54 -2.04
C ARG A 37 -1.26 -32.41 -3.54
N LEU A 38 -0.84 -31.25 -4.02
CA LEU A 38 -0.77 -30.93 -5.44
C LEU A 38 0.64 -30.41 -5.75
N GLU A 39 1.19 -30.86 -6.87
CA GLU A 39 2.46 -30.39 -7.39
C GLU A 39 2.25 -29.88 -8.82
N PHE A 40 2.72 -28.66 -9.08
CA PHE A 40 2.59 -28.00 -10.37
C PHE A 40 3.94 -27.49 -10.84
N TYR A 41 4.10 -27.44 -12.16
CA TYR A 41 5.28 -26.91 -12.83
C TYR A 41 4.84 -25.78 -13.75
N ILE A 42 5.09 -24.53 -13.34
CA ILE A 42 4.66 -23.34 -14.06
C ILE A 42 5.85 -22.70 -14.76
N SER A 43 5.74 -22.55 -16.07
CA SER A 43 6.73 -21.86 -16.89
C SER A 43 6.32 -20.41 -17.09
N LEU A 44 7.16 -19.47 -16.66
CA LEU A 44 6.98 -18.06 -16.95
C LEU A 44 8.04 -17.52 -17.90
N PRO A 45 7.69 -16.66 -18.86
CA PRO A 45 8.67 -16.03 -19.73
C PRO A 45 9.56 -15.08 -18.93
N ILE A 46 10.86 -15.21 -19.09
CA ILE A 46 11.82 -14.20 -18.64
C ILE A 46 11.94 -13.15 -19.75
N PRO A 47 11.76 -11.86 -19.46
CA PRO A 47 12.11 -10.81 -20.43
C PRO A 47 13.60 -10.88 -20.73
N THR A 48 13.96 -11.36 -21.92
CA THR A 48 15.36 -11.34 -22.40
C THR A 48 15.59 -10.01 -23.11
N SER A 49 16.51 -9.20 -22.58
CA SER A 49 16.95 -7.95 -23.19
C SER A 49 17.90 -8.19 -24.37
N LYS A 50 17.43 -8.86 -25.43
CA LYS A 50 18.07 -8.84 -26.74
C LYS A 50 17.21 -7.98 -27.66
N SER A 51 17.36 -6.66 -27.57
CA SER A 51 16.94 -5.76 -28.64
C SER A 51 17.94 -5.91 -29.79
N SER A 52 17.50 -6.50 -30.90
CA SER A 52 18.20 -6.38 -32.18
C SER A 52 18.32 -4.89 -32.54
N LEU A 53 19.55 -4.45 -32.81
CA LEU A 53 19.80 -3.17 -33.47
C LEU A 53 19.20 -3.24 -34.89
N PRO A 54 18.57 -2.18 -35.41
CA PRO A 54 18.16 -2.13 -36.80
C PRO A 54 19.36 -1.67 -37.64
N PHE A 55 20.09 -2.61 -38.24
CA PHE A 55 20.90 -2.31 -39.42
C PHE A 55 21.08 -3.55 -40.30
N GLY A 56 20.58 -3.46 -41.54
CA GLY A 56 20.99 -4.32 -42.66
C GLY A 56 20.13 -5.57 -42.89
N GLU A 57 19.77 -5.78 -44.15
CA GLU A 57 18.79 -6.72 -44.70
C GLU A 57 19.09 -8.22 -44.57
N LEU A 58 18.02 -9.00 -44.85
CA LEU A 58 17.91 -10.40 -45.29
C LEU A 58 17.70 -11.51 -44.25
N ASN A 59 16.46 -12.03 -44.29
CA ASN A 59 16.03 -13.42 -44.11
C ASN A 59 16.63 -14.24 -42.97
N ASP A 60 15.91 -14.32 -41.85
CA ASP A 60 15.46 -15.62 -41.35
C ASP A 60 14.31 -15.46 -40.35
N PHE A 61 13.34 -16.39 -40.38
CA PHE A 61 12.28 -16.50 -39.38
C PHE A 61 12.89 -16.93 -38.03
N GLN A 62 13.51 -15.99 -37.30
CA GLN A 62 14.01 -16.27 -35.96
C GLN A 62 12.84 -16.35 -34.97
N GLU A 63 12.43 -17.58 -34.67
CA GLU A 63 11.66 -17.90 -33.47
C GLU A 63 12.30 -17.21 -32.27
N LYS A 64 11.60 -16.22 -31.70
CA LYS A 64 11.96 -15.63 -30.41
C LYS A 64 11.96 -16.74 -29.37
N HIS A 65 13.12 -17.35 -29.12
CA HIS A 65 13.32 -18.26 -28.01
C HIS A 65 13.16 -17.46 -26.71
N GLN A 66 11.90 -17.35 -26.26
CA GLN A 66 11.57 -16.83 -24.95
C GLN A 66 12.12 -17.81 -23.93
N GLN A 67 13.17 -17.39 -23.21
CA GLN A 67 13.71 -18.21 -22.15
C GLN A 67 12.67 -18.31 -21.05
N LEU A 68 12.12 -19.52 -20.85
CA LEU A 68 11.16 -19.80 -19.80
C LEU A 68 11.90 -20.14 -18.50
N LYS A 69 11.41 -19.60 -17.38
CA LYS A 69 11.80 -20.06 -16.04
C LYS A 69 10.74 -21.00 -15.52
N LEU A 70 11.16 -22.22 -15.18
CA LEU A 70 10.29 -23.21 -14.55
C LEU A 70 10.22 -22.97 -13.04
N PHE A 71 9.01 -22.94 -12.51
CA PHE A 71 8.72 -22.86 -11.09
C PHE A 71 7.98 -24.10 -10.66
N ARG A 72 8.52 -24.79 -9.66
CA ARG A 72 7.85 -25.90 -9.00
C ARG A 72 7.04 -25.37 -7.82
N ILE A 73 5.74 -25.60 -7.83
CA ILE A 73 4.78 -25.15 -6.82
C ILE A 73 4.21 -26.38 -6.12
N ASN A 74 4.30 -26.40 -4.79
CA ASN A 74 3.72 -27.44 -3.96
C ASN A 74 2.60 -26.83 -3.12
N ILE A 75 1.40 -27.38 -3.23
CA ILE A 75 0.24 -26.99 -2.42
C ILE A 75 -0.12 -28.17 -1.53
N LYS A 76 -0.24 -27.93 -0.24
CA LYS A 76 -0.66 -28.92 0.75
C LYS A 76 -1.81 -28.37 1.58
N LEU A 77 -2.87 -29.15 1.74
CA LEU A 77 -3.94 -28.83 2.68
C LEU A 77 -3.39 -28.80 4.10
N VAL A 78 -3.61 -27.68 4.80
CA VAL A 78 -3.13 -27.46 6.18
C VAL A 78 -4.29 -27.45 7.17
N SER A 79 -5.38 -26.74 6.85
CA SER A 79 -6.53 -26.60 7.74
C SER A 79 -7.78 -26.28 6.92
N LYS A 80 -8.95 -26.65 7.45
CA LYS A 80 -10.27 -26.27 6.94
C LYS A 80 -10.86 -25.23 7.88
N LEU A 81 -11.23 -24.09 7.32
CA LEU A 81 -11.75 -22.95 8.07
C LEU A 81 -13.28 -22.89 7.88
N ASP A 82 -14.05 -23.17 8.94
CA ASP A 82 -15.51 -23.06 8.91
C ASP A 82 -15.96 -21.76 9.58
N GLY A 83 -16.80 -20.99 8.86
CA GLY A 83 -17.44 -19.78 9.36
C GLY A 83 -18.73 -20.03 10.12
N LYS A 84 -19.20 -21.27 10.31
CA LYS A 84 -20.44 -21.53 11.06
C LYS A 84 -20.36 -21.07 12.52
N GLU A 85 -19.17 -20.99 13.10
CA GLU A 85 -18.94 -20.42 14.44
C GLU A 85 -19.07 -18.89 14.49
N LEU A 86 -19.43 -18.21 13.38
CA LEU A 86 -19.81 -16.79 13.34
C LEU A 86 -21.05 -16.44 14.22
N SER A 87 -21.50 -17.37 15.07
CA SER A 87 -22.52 -17.22 16.12
C SER A 87 -22.37 -15.99 17.02
N TYR A 88 -21.21 -15.31 17.03
CA TYR A 88 -21.03 -13.99 17.68
C TYR A 88 -21.82 -12.86 17.00
N LEU A 89 -22.33 -13.03 15.79
CA LEU A 89 -23.20 -12.06 15.11
C LEU A 89 -24.63 -12.03 15.68
N SER A 90 -25.01 -13.02 16.51
CA SER A 90 -26.40 -13.23 16.94
C SER A 90 -26.59 -13.42 18.44
N LYS A 91 -25.55 -13.31 19.27
CA LYS A 91 -25.70 -13.42 20.73
C LYS A 91 -25.69 -12.04 21.39
N GLU A 92 -26.87 -11.61 21.85
CA GLU A 92 -26.99 -10.58 22.88
C GLU A 92 -26.54 -11.19 24.22
N GLY A 93 -25.34 -10.85 24.69
CA GLY A 93 -24.80 -11.31 25.98
C GLY A 93 -23.29 -11.17 26.12
N ASP A 94 -22.78 -11.28 27.36
CA ASP A 94 -21.35 -11.16 27.72
C ASP A 94 -20.48 -12.37 27.29
N ASP A 95 -21.09 -13.46 26.83
CA ASP A 95 -20.37 -14.66 26.34
C ASP A 95 -19.95 -14.49 24.87
N TRP A 96 -19.00 -13.58 24.64
CA TRP A 96 -18.43 -13.31 23.32
C TRP A 96 -17.27 -14.26 23.02
N ILE A 97 -17.45 -15.16 22.04
CA ILE A 97 -16.35 -16.01 21.54
C ILE A 97 -15.61 -15.23 20.45
N PRO A 98 -14.30 -14.93 20.61
CA PRO A 98 -13.55 -14.21 19.60
C PRO A 98 -13.39 -15.04 18.32
N LEU A 99 -13.52 -14.38 17.16
CA LEU A 99 -13.28 -15.05 15.88
C LEU A 99 -11.86 -15.64 15.86
N PRO A 100 -11.67 -16.90 15.44
CA PRO A 100 -10.35 -17.47 15.27
C PRO A 100 -9.46 -16.56 14.43
N GLN A 101 -8.26 -16.28 14.93
CA GLN A 101 -7.34 -15.32 14.30
C GLN A 101 -6.97 -15.76 12.88
N ASP A 102 -6.85 -17.07 12.64
CA ASP A 102 -6.55 -17.62 11.32
C ASP A 102 -7.70 -17.40 10.32
N TYR A 103 -8.95 -17.44 10.79
CA TYR A 103 -10.12 -17.12 9.98
C TYR A 103 -10.16 -15.63 9.63
N LEU A 104 -9.91 -14.74 10.59
CA LEU A 104 -9.77 -13.30 10.34
C LEU A 104 -8.65 -13.02 9.34
N HIS A 105 -7.52 -13.71 9.46
CA HIS A 105 -6.40 -13.56 8.56
C HIS A 105 -6.75 -14.01 7.13
N ALA A 106 -7.42 -15.16 6.99
CA ALA A 106 -7.89 -15.66 5.69
C ALA A 106 -8.80 -14.64 4.99
N LEU A 107 -9.78 -14.07 5.71
CA LEU A 107 -10.65 -13.03 5.18
C LEU A 107 -9.88 -11.76 4.79
N ASP A 108 -8.90 -11.33 5.60
CA ASP A 108 -8.06 -10.17 5.29
C ASP A 108 -7.23 -10.42 4.01
N VAL A 109 -6.72 -11.63 3.79
CA VAL A 109 -6.01 -12.00 2.55
C VAL A 109 -6.95 -11.97 1.35
N VAL A 110 -8.13 -12.59 1.44
CA VAL A 110 -9.14 -12.59 0.37
C VAL A 110 -9.53 -11.17 -0.05
N LEU A 111 -9.78 -10.28 0.91
CA LEU A 111 -10.15 -8.89 0.63
C LEU A 111 -9.00 -8.04 0.09
N ARG A 112 -7.75 -8.51 0.20
CA ARG A 112 -6.57 -7.80 -0.31
C ARG A 112 -6.13 -8.26 -1.69
N GLU A 113 -6.65 -9.39 -2.18
CA GLU A 113 -6.22 -9.98 -3.45
C GLU A 113 -6.32 -8.98 -4.61
N SER A 114 -7.47 -8.33 -4.79
CA SER A 114 -7.65 -7.38 -5.89
C SER A 114 -6.80 -6.10 -5.75
N PRO A 115 -6.74 -5.45 -4.56
CA PRO A 115 -5.80 -4.37 -4.33
C PRO A 115 -4.33 -4.75 -4.56
N MET A 116 -3.90 -5.97 -4.20
CA MET A 116 -2.52 -6.44 -4.37
C MET A 116 -2.11 -6.57 -5.84
N GLU A 117 -3.05 -6.88 -6.73
CA GLU A 117 -2.78 -7.00 -8.17
C GLU A 117 -2.69 -5.62 -8.86
N LYS A 118 -3.43 -4.62 -8.35
CA LYS A 118 -3.63 -3.33 -9.04
C LYS A 118 -2.89 -2.15 -8.41
N CYS A 119 -2.37 -2.32 -7.20
CA CYS A 119 -1.69 -1.27 -6.44
C CYS A 119 -0.30 -1.72 -6.01
N ILE A 120 0.50 -0.75 -5.57
CA ILE A 120 1.77 -0.98 -4.88
C ILE A 120 1.48 -1.21 -3.39
N PRO A 121 1.66 -2.45 -2.87
CA PRO A 121 1.39 -2.74 -1.46
C PRO A 121 2.54 -2.26 -0.57
N VAL A 122 2.20 -1.55 0.50
CA VAL A 122 3.13 -1.14 1.57
C VAL A 122 2.47 -1.40 2.91
N GLY A 123 2.84 -2.52 3.54
CA GLY A 123 2.23 -2.95 4.80
C GLY A 123 0.75 -3.26 4.62
N ARG A 124 -0.12 -2.45 5.20
CA ARG A 124 -1.59 -2.56 5.07
C ARG A 124 -2.21 -1.50 4.16
N SER A 125 -1.38 -0.74 3.47
CA SER A 125 -1.82 0.32 2.55
C SER A 125 -1.49 -0.04 1.11
N PHE A 126 -2.33 0.43 0.20
CA PHE A 126 -2.26 0.20 -1.24
C PHE A 126 -2.19 1.55 -1.94
N TYR A 127 -1.18 1.76 -2.79
CA TYR A 127 -0.95 3.02 -3.49
C TYR A 127 -1.03 2.83 -5.00
N SER A 128 -1.64 3.77 -5.71
CA SER A 128 -1.78 3.69 -7.16
C SER A 128 -1.83 5.08 -7.79
N SER A 129 -1.22 5.22 -8.97
CA SER A 129 -1.32 6.42 -9.80
C SER A 129 -2.76 6.65 -10.30
N LEU A 130 -3.60 5.62 -10.31
CA LEU A 130 -5.02 5.73 -10.62
C LEU A 130 -5.80 6.55 -9.58
N MET A 131 -5.25 6.76 -8.38
CA MET A 131 -5.89 7.51 -7.30
C MET A 131 -5.57 9.01 -7.33
N GLY A 132 -5.72 9.66 -8.49
CA GLY A 132 -5.47 11.09 -8.65
C GLY A 132 -4.03 11.44 -9.05
N GLY A 133 -3.36 10.53 -9.76
CA GLY A 133 -2.07 10.75 -10.39
C GLY A 133 -0.88 10.64 -9.45
N THR A 134 0.29 10.86 -10.02
CA THR A 134 1.54 11.04 -9.27
C THR A 134 1.80 12.54 -9.09
N LYS A 135 2.35 12.94 -7.96
CA LYS A 135 2.69 14.34 -7.71
C LYS A 135 4.15 14.48 -7.32
N GLU A 136 4.91 15.25 -8.08
CA GLU A 136 6.30 15.50 -7.74
C GLU A 136 6.42 16.24 -6.39
N ILE A 137 7.25 15.69 -5.49
CA ILE A 137 7.57 16.30 -4.20
C ILE A 137 9.00 16.85 -4.16
N GLY A 138 9.77 16.70 -5.25
CA GLY A 138 11.15 17.15 -5.40
C GLY A 138 12.18 16.08 -5.05
N GLY A 139 13.43 16.26 -5.47
CA GLY A 139 14.52 15.33 -5.13
C GLY A 139 14.37 13.94 -5.76
N GLY A 140 13.76 13.82 -6.94
CA GLY A 140 13.48 12.52 -7.58
C GLY A 140 12.49 11.66 -6.78
N ALA A 141 11.61 12.29 -6.00
CA ALA A 141 10.56 11.63 -5.26
C ALA A 141 9.19 12.16 -5.69
N VAL A 142 8.20 11.27 -5.66
CA VAL A 142 6.80 11.55 -5.96
C VAL A 142 5.91 11.11 -4.80
N GLY A 143 4.84 11.85 -4.55
CA GLY A 143 3.75 11.43 -3.68
C GLY A 143 2.73 10.61 -4.46
N LEU A 144 2.34 9.46 -3.92
CA LEU A 144 1.21 8.67 -4.40
C LEU A 144 0.11 8.66 -3.36
N ARG A 145 -1.12 8.73 -3.87
CA ARG A 145 -2.35 8.51 -3.10
C ARG A 145 -2.66 7.02 -3.05
N GLY A 146 -3.35 6.64 -1.99
CA GLY A 146 -3.62 5.26 -1.66
C GLY A 146 -4.71 5.14 -0.60
N PHE A 147 -4.90 3.93 -0.10
CA PHE A 147 -5.79 3.66 1.01
C PHE A 147 -5.19 2.60 1.94
N PHE A 148 -5.46 2.75 3.23
CA PHE A 148 -5.24 1.73 4.25
C PHE A 148 -6.42 0.77 4.28
N GLN A 149 -6.17 -0.50 4.55
CA GLN A 149 -7.20 -1.54 4.69
C GLN A 149 -6.90 -2.48 5.87
N SER A 150 -7.88 -2.67 6.75
CA SER A 150 -7.85 -3.75 7.75
C SER A 150 -9.24 -4.26 8.10
N LEU A 151 -9.42 -5.58 8.16
CA LEU A 151 -10.61 -6.18 8.74
C LEU A 151 -10.56 -6.14 10.27
N ARG A 152 -11.66 -5.74 10.92
CA ARG A 152 -11.76 -5.59 12.38
C ARG A 152 -13.05 -6.21 12.93
N PRO A 153 -12.98 -7.05 13.98
CA PRO A 153 -14.17 -7.43 14.74
C PRO A 153 -14.71 -6.23 15.52
N THR A 154 -16.03 -6.07 15.51
CA THR A 154 -16.76 -5.05 16.26
C THR A 154 -18.03 -5.64 16.86
N GLN A 155 -18.70 -4.93 17.78
CA GLN A 155 -19.99 -5.33 18.33
C GLN A 155 -21.10 -5.44 17.26
N GLN A 156 -20.97 -4.74 16.12
CA GLN A 156 -21.92 -4.81 15.00
C GLN A 156 -21.51 -5.85 13.94
N GLY A 157 -20.52 -6.70 14.26
CA GLY A 157 -19.94 -7.67 13.33
C GLY A 157 -18.60 -7.23 12.75
N LEU A 158 -18.21 -7.84 11.62
CA LEU A 158 -16.93 -7.52 10.98
C LEU A 158 -17.01 -6.20 10.21
N ALA A 159 -16.10 -5.29 10.51
CA ALA A 159 -15.96 -4.02 9.83
C ALA A 159 -14.67 -4.00 9.00
N LEU A 160 -14.81 -3.67 7.71
CA LEU A 160 -13.66 -3.36 6.87
C LEU A 160 -13.29 -1.89 7.08
N ASN A 161 -12.21 -1.65 7.82
CA ASN A 161 -11.68 -0.31 8.01
C ASN A 161 -10.88 0.11 6.76
N VAL A 162 -11.34 1.16 6.10
CA VAL A 162 -10.70 1.77 4.93
C VAL A 162 -10.47 3.24 5.18
N ASP A 163 -9.26 3.73 4.95
CA ASP A 163 -8.92 5.13 5.14
C ASP A 163 -7.96 5.66 4.07
N PHE A 164 -8.03 6.95 3.77
CA PHE A 164 -7.18 7.59 2.76
C PHE A 164 -5.71 7.67 3.22
N SER A 165 -4.78 7.34 2.36
CA SER A 165 -3.34 7.40 2.65
C SER A 165 -2.57 8.10 1.54
N VAL A 166 -1.46 8.74 1.93
CA VAL A 166 -0.48 9.32 1.00
C VAL A 166 0.90 8.93 1.49
N THR A 167 1.78 8.53 0.57
CA THR A 167 3.18 8.27 0.91
C THR A 167 4.11 8.61 -0.26
N ALA A 168 5.41 8.69 0.02
CA ALA A 168 6.43 9.03 -0.95
C ALA A 168 7.05 7.78 -1.60
N PHE A 169 7.25 7.85 -2.91
CA PHE A 169 7.91 6.86 -3.73
C PHE A 169 9.04 7.51 -4.52
N HIS A 170 9.99 6.70 -4.96
CA HIS A 170 10.98 7.12 -5.95
C HIS A 170 10.32 7.32 -7.30
N GLU A 171 10.67 8.41 -7.97
CA GLU A 171 10.23 8.69 -9.32
C GLU A 171 10.85 7.68 -10.30
N SER A 172 10.04 7.10 -11.19
CA SER A 172 10.48 6.14 -12.20
C SER A 172 11.09 6.86 -13.41
N ILE A 173 12.34 7.25 -13.30
CA ILE A 173 13.11 7.99 -14.32
C ILE A 173 14.51 7.40 -14.51
N GLY A 174 15.25 7.85 -15.52
CA GLY A 174 16.65 7.47 -15.73
C GLY A 174 17.53 7.83 -14.54
N VAL A 175 18.55 7.01 -14.25
CA VAL A 175 19.44 7.21 -13.10
C VAL A 175 20.15 8.56 -13.15
N ILE A 176 20.57 9.02 -14.34
CA ILE A 176 21.21 10.34 -14.49
C ILE A 176 20.23 11.49 -14.15
N PRO A 177 19.05 11.62 -14.78
CA PRO A 177 18.03 12.60 -14.39
C PRO A 177 17.68 12.55 -12.91
N TYR A 178 17.63 11.34 -12.35
CA TYR A 178 17.35 11.12 -10.94
C TYR A 178 18.41 11.70 -10.01
N LEU A 179 19.69 11.43 -10.30
CA LEU A 179 20.83 12.00 -9.57
C LEU A 179 20.88 13.52 -9.72
N GLN A 180 20.56 14.06 -10.90
CA GLN A 180 20.46 15.51 -11.13
C GLN A 180 19.39 16.19 -10.27
N LYS A 181 18.25 15.52 -10.02
CA LYS A 181 17.23 16.02 -9.10
C LYS A 181 17.67 15.97 -7.62
N ARG A 182 18.61 15.09 -7.28
CA ARG A 182 19.03 14.79 -5.89
C ARG A 182 20.30 15.50 -5.45
N LEU A 183 21.29 15.56 -6.33
CA LEU A 183 22.66 15.97 -6.04
C LEU A 183 22.96 17.24 -6.83
N LYS A 184 23.25 18.34 -6.12
CA LYS A 184 23.46 19.66 -6.75
C LYS A 184 24.59 19.62 -7.79
N PHE A 185 25.69 18.95 -7.48
CA PHE A 185 26.87 18.83 -8.35
C PHE A 185 26.63 17.99 -9.62
N PHE A 186 25.55 17.19 -9.68
CA PHE A 186 25.20 16.45 -10.89
C PHE A 186 24.55 17.32 -11.96
N LYS A 187 24.10 18.54 -11.63
CA LYS A 187 23.48 19.46 -12.60
C LYS A 187 24.46 19.91 -13.68
N ASP A 188 25.74 20.00 -13.35
CA ASP A 188 26.81 20.49 -14.25
C ASP A 188 27.42 19.36 -15.11
N LEU A 189 27.06 18.10 -14.83
CA LEU A 189 27.59 16.92 -15.50
C LEU A 189 27.42 16.89 -17.04
N PRO A 190 26.34 17.43 -17.65
CA PRO A 190 26.22 17.48 -19.11
C PRO A 190 27.38 18.20 -19.80
N GLN A 191 27.99 19.19 -19.12
CA GLN A 191 29.09 19.99 -19.65
C GLN A 191 30.47 19.35 -19.40
N ASN A 192 30.56 18.33 -18.54
CA ASN A 192 31.85 17.81 -18.04
C ASN A 192 31.85 16.28 -17.91
N LYS A 193 31.41 15.58 -18.96
CA LYS A 193 31.25 14.11 -18.98
C LYS A 193 32.55 13.33 -18.74
N THR A 194 33.71 13.94 -18.95
CA THR A 194 35.04 13.33 -18.76
C THR A 194 35.58 13.49 -17.33
N ARG A 195 34.94 14.31 -16.48
CA ARG A 195 35.35 14.51 -15.10
C ARG A 195 35.03 13.28 -14.26
N SER A 196 36.05 12.71 -13.62
CA SER A 196 35.87 11.67 -12.61
C SER A 196 35.27 12.25 -11.32
N LEU A 197 34.35 11.52 -10.69
CA LEU A 197 33.78 11.89 -9.40
C LEU A 197 34.86 11.82 -8.30
N ILE A 198 34.92 12.84 -7.45
CA ILE A 198 35.78 12.77 -6.25
C ILE A 198 35.19 11.80 -5.22
N SER A 199 35.99 11.42 -4.21
CA SER A 199 35.62 10.36 -3.27
C SER A 199 34.33 10.65 -2.50
N GLU A 200 34.11 11.92 -2.15
CA GLU A 200 32.94 12.46 -1.46
C GLU A 200 31.70 12.41 -2.36
N GLU A 201 31.83 12.82 -3.62
CA GLU A 201 30.76 12.77 -4.62
C GLU A 201 30.33 11.32 -4.89
N ARG A 202 31.30 10.40 -5.00
CA ARG A 202 31.03 8.97 -5.16
C ARG A 202 30.24 8.41 -3.99
N LYS A 203 30.61 8.75 -2.75
CA LYS A 203 29.88 8.34 -1.54
C LYS A 203 28.44 8.84 -1.54
N GLU A 204 28.20 10.08 -1.98
CA GLU A 204 26.84 10.65 -2.06
C GLU A 204 26.00 9.99 -3.18
N VAL A 205 26.60 9.64 -4.32
CA VAL A 205 25.93 8.84 -5.36
C VAL A 205 25.55 7.46 -4.84
N GLU A 206 26.51 6.76 -4.22
CA GLU A 206 26.29 5.43 -3.64
C GLU A 206 25.16 5.47 -2.59
N LYS A 207 25.15 6.50 -1.75
CA LYS A 207 24.09 6.74 -0.75
C LYS A 207 22.74 7.05 -1.40
N ALA A 208 22.71 7.83 -2.48
CA ALA A 208 21.47 8.20 -3.18
C ALA A 208 20.81 7.02 -3.91
N LEU A 209 21.61 6.05 -4.35
CA LEU A 209 21.18 4.83 -5.04
C LEU A 209 21.05 3.61 -4.10
N LYS A 210 21.49 3.73 -2.85
CA LYS A 210 21.39 2.65 -1.86
C LYS A 210 19.94 2.20 -1.68
N ASN A 211 19.74 0.89 -1.70
CA ASN A 211 18.42 0.23 -1.55
C ASN A 211 17.42 0.55 -2.68
N ILE A 212 17.88 1.14 -3.78
CA ILE A 212 17.06 1.30 -4.99
C ILE A 212 17.36 0.13 -5.91
N ARG A 213 16.33 -0.61 -6.25
CA ARG A 213 16.38 -1.62 -7.30
C ARG A 213 16.54 -0.91 -8.64
N ILE A 214 17.68 -1.18 -9.26
CA ILE A 214 17.96 -0.94 -10.66
C ILE A 214 17.72 -2.30 -11.33
N SER A 215 16.99 -2.33 -12.44
CA SER A 215 16.61 -3.60 -13.09
C SER A 215 17.87 -4.36 -13.54
N ARG A 216 18.12 -5.60 -13.03
CA ARG A 216 18.81 -6.75 -13.69
C ARG A 216 19.00 -7.96 -12.77
N SER A 217 19.22 -9.14 -13.37
CA SER A 217 19.26 -10.46 -12.71
C SER A 217 20.67 -11.00 -12.40
N LYS A 218 21.75 -10.35 -12.82
CA LYS A 218 23.14 -10.74 -12.55
C LYS A 218 23.97 -9.52 -12.13
N PRO A 219 25.03 -9.68 -11.29
CA PRO A 219 25.98 -8.61 -11.03
C PRO A 219 26.68 -8.25 -12.34
N CYS A 220 26.29 -7.11 -12.91
CA CYS A 220 26.92 -6.52 -14.08
C CYS A 220 27.11 -5.04 -13.80
N TYR A 221 28.32 -4.53 -14.06
CA TYR A 221 28.56 -3.10 -14.06
C TYR A 221 27.81 -2.51 -15.25
N LEU A 222 26.72 -1.80 -14.96
CA LEU A 222 25.93 -1.10 -15.97
C LEU A 222 26.28 0.37 -15.93
N PRO A 223 26.58 0.97 -17.08
CA PRO A 223 26.62 2.42 -17.19
C PRO A 223 25.28 3.02 -16.76
N MET A 224 25.33 4.07 -15.93
CA MET A 224 24.13 4.68 -15.32
C MET A 224 23.19 5.27 -16.37
N GLU A 225 23.70 5.65 -17.54
CA GLU A 225 22.94 6.11 -18.70
C GLU A 225 22.01 5.03 -19.29
N LEU A 226 22.31 3.76 -19.04
CA LEU A 226 21.47 2.63 -19.48
C LEU A 226 20.51 2.15 -18.39
N CYS A 227 20.50 2.83 -17.23
CA CYS A 227 19.75 2.41 -16.05
C CYS A 227 18.55 3.31 -15.77
N MET A 228 17.46 2.68 -15.30
CA MET A 228 16.22 3.33 -14.89
C MET A 228 15.88 2.95 -13.46
N ILE A 229 15.32 3.90 -12.70
CA ILE A 229 14.73 3.65 -11.38
C ILE A 229 13.40 2.92 -11.62
N CYS A 230 13.23 1.71 -11.08
CA CYS A 230 11.97 0.99 -11.22
C CYS A 230 10.83 1.69 -10.47
N GLU A 231 9.62 1.63 -11.02
CA GLU A 231 8.39 2.12 -10.38
C GLU A 231 8.06 1.34 -9.09
N GLY A 232 7.26 1.94 -8.21
CA GLY A 232 6.71 1.28 -7.02
C GLY A 232 7.67 1.17 -5.84
N GLN A 233 8.84 1.80 -5.92
CA GLN A 233 9.84 1.77 -4.86
C GLN A 233 9.56 2.85 -3.82
N LYS A 234 9.14 2.45 -2.62
CA LYS A 234 8.87 3.37 -1.52
C LYS A 234 10.13 4.16 -1.15
N PHE A 235 9.98 5.47 -0.95
CA PHE A 235 11.05 6.31 -0.43
C PHE A 235 11.22 6.04 1.08
N LEU A 236 12.33 5.42 1.49
CA LEU A 236 12.58 5.05 2.89
C LEU A 236 13.42 6.08 3.67
N GLY A 237 14.10 6.99 2.98
CA GLY A 237 14.91 8.03 3.61
C GLY A 237 14.06 9.13 4.26
N LYS A 238 14.70 9.94 5.10
CA LYS A 238 14.08 11.16 5.63
C LYS A 238 13.79 12.14 4.47
N LEU A 239 12.55 12.60 4.39
CA LEU A 239 12.15 13.66 3.48
C LEU A 239 12.66 15.01 3.98
N SER A 240 12.98 15.93 3.07
CA SER A 240 13.23 17.33 3.43
C SER A 240 11.96 18.00 3.96
N ASP A 241 12.07 19.17 4.57
CA ASP A 241 10.93 19.89 5.12
C ASP A 241 9.93 20.30 4.01
N ASP A 242 10.43 20.71 2.82
CA ASP A 242 9.59 21.00 1.65
C ASP A 242 8.87 19.75 1.12
N GLN A 243 9.60 18.63 0.99
CA GLN A 243 9.00 17.34 0.59
C GLN A 243 7.91 16.91 1.58
N THR A 244 8.18 17.05 2.88
CA THR A 244 7.25 16.72 3.95
C THR A 244 6.01 17.60 3.89
N ALA A 245 6.18 18.92 3.73
CA ALA A 245 5.06 19.86 3.58
C ALA A 245 4.18 19.51 2.37
N ARG A 246 4.77 19.08 1.25
CA ARG A 246 4.01 18.64 0.05
C ARG A 246 3.21 17.37 0.30
N ILE A 247 3.79 16.36 0.97
CA ILE A 247 3.07 15.14 1.36
C ILE A 247 1.92 15.46 2.32
N LEU A 248 2.18 16.31 3.33
CA LEU A 248 1.15 16.76 4.28
C LEU A 248 0.01 17.49 3.55
N LYS A 249 0.34 18.40 2.63
CA LYS A 249 -0.66 19.10 1.81
C LYS A 249 -1.49 18.15 0.95
N MET A 250 -0.89 17.07 0.44
CA MET A 250 -1.63 16.03 -0.28
C MET A 250 -2.56 15.22 0.63
N GLY A 251 -2.12 14.90 1.85
CA GLY A 251 -2.88 14.11 2.83
C GLY A 251 -3.97 14.90 3.56
N CYS A 252 -3.83 16.22 3.66
CA CYS A 252 -4.76 17.11 4.34
C CYS A 252 -6.02 17.30 3.48
N GLN A 253 -7.07 16.54 3.81
CA GLN A 253 -8.37 16.58 3.15
C GLN A 253 -9.44 16.90 4.18
N ARG A 254 -10.40 17.77 3.83
CA ARG A 254 -11.52 18.06 4.74
C ARG A 254 -12.36 16.79 4.94
N PRO A 255 -13.07 16.62 6.07
CA PRO A 255 -13.84 15.40 6.34
C PRO A 255 -14.79 14.99 5.21
N LYS A 256 -15.48 15.95 4.58
CA LYS A 256 -16.37 15.69 3.43
C LYS A 256 -15.62 15.15 2.21
N GLU A 257 -14.49 15.77 1.86
CA GLU A 257 -13.63 15.35 0.73
C GLU A 257 -13.01 13.98 1.01
N ARG A 258 -12.47 13.76 2.21
CA ARG A 258 -11.90 12.47 2.62
C ARG A 258 -12.94 11.35 2.55
N LYS A 259 -14.18 11.62 2.99
CA LYS A 259 -15.30 10.68 2.85
C LYS A 259 -15.59 10.35 1.39
N THR A 260 -15.61 11.35 0.51
CA THR A 260 -15.79 11.12 -0.93
C THR A 260 -14.69 10.24 -1.50
N ILE A 261 -13.42 10.51 -1.18
CA ILE A 261 -12.28 9.70 -1.62
C ILE A 261 -12.42 8.24 -1.15
N ILE A 262 -12.80 8.01 0.11
CA ILE A 262 -12.99 6.65 0.64
C ILE A 262 -14.15 5.94 -0.09
N ASN A 263 -15.26 6.65 -0.35
CA ASN A 263 -16.38 6.09 -1.12
C ASN A 263 -15.97 5.75 -2.57
N GLU A 264 -15.14 6.58 -3.20
CA GLU A 264 -14.57 6.32 -4.52
C GLU A 264 -13.65 5.09 -4.50
N VAL A 265 -12.83 4.91 -3.47
CA VAL A 265 -12.03 3.69 -3.30
C VAL A 265 -12.94 2.46 -3.23
N MET A 266 -13.99 2.52 -2.40
CA MET A 266 -14.93 1.40 -2.23
C MET A 266 -15.76 1.10 -3.49
N ARG A 267 -15.92 2.04 -4.41
CA ARG A 267 -16.69 1.85 -5.65
C ARG A 267 -15.82 1.72 -6.90
N GLY A 268 -14.54 2.05 -6.79
CA GLY A 268 -13.60 2.18 -7.89
C GLY A 268 -12.92 0.87 -8.27
N SER A 269 -12.00 0.99 -9.23
CA SER A 269 -11.34 -0.14 -9.89
C SER A 269 -10.17 -0.74 -9.10
N VAL A 270 -9.70 -0.09 -8.03
CA VAL A 270 -8.51 -0.50 -7.26
C VAL A 270 -8.80 -0.92 -5.82
N GLY A 271 -10.02 -0.62 -5.33
CA GLY A 271 -10.37 -0.85 -3.93
C GLY A 271 -10.67 -2.31 -3.58
N PRO A 272 -11.01 -2.56 -2.30
CA PRO A 272 -11.24 -3.92 -1.79
C PRO A 272 -12.36 -4.67 -2.51
N THR A 273 -13.35 -3.96 -3.07
CA THR A 273 -14.50 -4.57 -3.77
C THR A 273 -14.37 -4.50 -5.30
N SER A 274 -13.16 -4.32 -5.82
CA SER A 274 -12.93 -4.10 -7.26
C SER A 274 -12.67 -5.39 -8.06
N GLY A 275 -12.60 -6.54 -7.41
CA GLY A 275 -12.37 -7.86 -8.02
C GLY A 275 -13.53 -8.83 -7.81
N ASN A 276 -13.35 -10.08 -8.24
CA ASN A 276 -14.35 -11.15 -8.12
C ASN A 276 -14.28 -11.90 -6.79
N GLN A 277 -13.28 -11.66 -5.94
CA GLN A 277 -13.00 -12.45 -4.75
C GLN A 277 -14.17 -12.43 -3.75
N SER A 278 -14.87 -11.30 -3.62
CA SER A 278 -16.10 -11.24 -2.82
C SER A 278 -17.17 -12.22 -3.34
N ARG A 279 -17.31 -12.37 -4.67
CA ARG A 279 -18.24 -13.35 -5.26
C ARG A 279 -17.75 -14.79 -5.07
N GLU A 280 -16.47 -15.04 -5.32
CA GLU A 280 -15.89 -16.40 -5.21
C GLU A 280 -15.96 -16.95 -3.79
N PHE A 281 -15.64 -16.12 -2.79
CA PHE A 281 -15.69 -16.49 -1.38
C PHE A 281 -17.06 -16.22 -0.75
N LYS A 282 -18.07 -15.85 -1.54
CA LYS A 282 -19.44 -15.53 -1.10
C LYS A 282 -19.48 -14.50 0.04
N LEU A 283 -18.57 -13.53 0.00
CA LEU A 283 -18.49 -12.41 0.91
C LEU A 283 -19.31 -11.24 0.37
N HIS A 284 -20.09 -10.61 1.25
CA HIS A 284 -20.75 -9.34 0.95
C HIS A 284 -20.07 -8.22 1.73
N VAL A 285 -19.51 -7.24 1.02
CA VAL A 285 -18.90 -6.05 1.62
C VAL A 285 -19.79 -4.85 1.33
N SER A 286 -20.40 -4.29 2.38
CA SER A 286 -21.10 -3.02 2.26
C SER A 286 -20.14 -1.93 1.81
N ARG A 287 -20.54 -1.16 0.80
CA ARG A 287 -19.81 0.02 0.33
C ARG A 287 -20.20 1.30 1.08
N GLU A 288 -21.24 1.22 1.89
CA GLU A 288 -21.73 2.34 2.70
C GLU A 288 -21.02 2.34 4.06
N MET A 289 -20.62 3.54 4.51
CA MET A 289 -20.04 3.72 5.84
C MET A 289 -21.03 3.32 6.93
N THR A 290 -20.56 2.53 7.90
CA THR A 290 -21.34 2.12 9.06
C THR A 290 -21.86 3.34 9.82
N ARG A 291 -23.16 3.37 10.10
CA ARG A 291 -23.81 4.44 10.87
C ARG A 291 -23.70 4.14 12.36
N LEU A 292 -23.13 5.08 13.10
CA LEU A 292 -22.96 4.98 14.55
C LEU A 292 -23.70 6.14 15.24
N LYS A 293 -24.29 5.87 16.40
CA LYS A 293 -24.87 6.90 17.27
C LYS A 293 -23.77 7.42 18.21
N GLY A 294 -23.25 8.61 17.91
CA GLY A 294 -22.32 9.32 18.80
C GLY A 294 -23.05 10.17 19.83
N ARG A 295 -22.35 10.53 20.92
CA ARG A 295 -22.80 11.53 21.90
C ARG A 295 -21.78 12.65 22.02
N ILE A 296 -22.26 13.88 22.07
CA ILE A 296 -21.43 15.05 22.37
C ILE A 296 -21.46 15.26 23.89
N LEU A 297 -20.32 15.01 24.54
CA LEU A 297 -20.16 15.32 25.95
C LEU A 297 -20.01 16.83 26.15
N GLN A 298 -20.54 17.33 27.26
CA GLN A 298 -20.36 18.73 27.67
C GLN A 298 -18.90 18.96 28.08
N PRO A 299 -18.31 20.13 27.73
CA PRO A 299 -16.97 20.45 28.17
C PRO A 299 -16.92 20.57 29.70
N PRO A 300 -15.80 20.19 30.35
CA PRO A 300 -15.65 20.41 31.78
C PRO A 300 -15.53 21.91 32.08
N LYS A 301 -15.83 22.28 33.34
CA LYS A 301 -15.54 23.62 33.86
C LYS A 301 -14.05 23.74 34.14
N LEU A 302 -13.46 24.85 33.71
CA LEU A 302 -12.07 25.21 34.00
C LEU A 302 -12.05 26.18 35.17
N LYS A 303 -11.20 25.94 36.16
CA LYS A 303 -10.92 26.90 37.23
C LYS A 303 -9.70 27.72 36.85
N LEU A 304 -9.87 29.03 36.74
CA LEU A 304 -8.81 29.98 36.40
C LEU A 304 -8.64 30.98 37.53
N GLY A 305 -7.44 31.55 37.66
CA GLY A 305 -7.18 32.67 38.56
C GLY A 305 -7.70 33.98 37.97
N ASP A 306 -8.18 34.88 38.82
CA ASP A 306 -8.63 36.23 38.44
C ASP A 306 -8.26 37.21 39.56
N GLY A 307 -7.05 37.79 39.48
CA GLY A 307 -6.59 38.77 40.47
C GLY A 307 -6.57 38.27 41.93
N GLY A 308 -6.36 36.96 42.16
CA GLY A 308 -6.38 36.33 43.49
C GLY A 308 -7.68 35.58 43.81
N LEU A 309 -8.70 35.65 42.95
CA LEU A 309 -9.95 34.88 43.05
C LEU A 309 -9.94 33.69 42.09
N VAL A 310 -10.78 32.69 42.35
CA VAL A 310 -11.02 31.56 41.45
C VAL A 310 -12.26 31.85 40.60
N ARG A 311 -12.13 31.78 39.29
CA ARG A 311 -13.21 31.95 38.32
C ARG A 311 -13.46 30.65 37.57
N ASP A 312 -14.72 30.24 37.51
CA ASP A 312 -15.15 29.13 36.66
C ASP A 312 -15.37 29.63 35.23
N LEU A 313 -14.68 29.02 34.27
CA LEU A 313 -14.89 29.20 32.84
C LEU A 313 -15.41 27.89 32.25
N THR A 314 -16.60 27.92 31.65
CA THR A 314 -17.05 26.82 30.79
C THR A 314 -16.76 27.20 29.34
N PRO A 315 -15.90 26.48 28.60
CA PRO A 315 -15.65 26.77 27.20
C PRO A 315 -16.95 26.77 26.38
N SER A 316 -17.40 27.95 25.97
CA SER A 316 -18.67 28.16 25.27
C SER A 316 -18.50 28.31 23.76
N ARG A 317 -17.26 28.46 23.28
CA ARG A 317 -16.98 28.52 21.83
C ARG A 317 -17.40 27.20 21.19
N HIS A 318 -18.00 27.29 20.00
CA HIS A 318 -18.45 26.13 19.22
C HIS A 318 -17.31 25.14 18.91
N ASP A 319 -16.06 25.63 18.84
CA ASP A 319 -14.84 24.85 18.64
C ASP A 319 -14.25 24.27 19.94
N ARG A 320 -14.87 24.58 21.10
CA ARG A 320 -14.46 24.19 22.46
C ARG A 320 -13.04 24.62 22.82
N GLN A 321 -12.50 25.60 22.10
CA GLN A 321 -11.22 26.18 22.42
C GLN A 321 -11.39 27.26 23.49
N TRP A 322 -10.39 27.38 24.35
CA TRP A 322 -10.27 28.42 25.37
C TRP A 322 -8.83 28.95 25.34
N ASN A 323 -8.61 30.13 25.87
CA ASN A 323 -7.29 30.72 26.05
C ASN A 323 -7.25 31.45 27.40
N LEU A 324 -6.08 32.00 27.75
CA LEU A 324 -5.86 32.75 28.99
C LEU A 324 -6.13 34.26 28.82
N LEU A 325 -6.80 34.69 27.75
CA LEU A 325 -7.19 36.10 27.66
C LEU A 325 -8.08 36.42 28.86
N ASP A 326 -7.72 37.48 29.59
CA ASP A 326 -8.40 37.94 30.79
C ASP A 326 -8.49 36.88 31.91
N SER A 327 -7.50 35.99 32.01
CA SER A 327 -7.41 34.94 33.04
C SER A 327 -5.97 34.68 33.47
N HIS A 328 -5.79 34.27 34.72
CA HIS A 328 -4.50 33.95 35.33
C HIS A 328 -4.40 32.46 35.66
N VAL A 329 -3.19 31.97 35.89
CA VAL A 329 -2.97 30.59 36.33
C VAL A 329 -3.44 30.45 37.78
N LEU A 330 -4.24 29.41 38.05
CA LEU A 330 -4.63 29.06 39.41
C LEU A 330 -3.41 28.49 40.16
N LYS A 331 -3.11 29.02 41.35
CA LYS A 331 -2.11 28.46 42.27
C LYS A 331 -2.86 27.85 43.46
N GLU A 332 -2.72 26.54 43.67
CA GLU A 332 -3.16 25.90 44.91
C GLU A 332 -2.27 26.39 46.07
N GLN A 333 -2.89 26.72 47.21
CA GLN A 333 -2.15 26.92 48.46
C GLN A 333 -1.90 25.53 49.06
N GLU A 334 -0.62 25.16 49.20
CA GLU A 334 -0.17 23.95 49.93
C GLU A 334 -0.42 24.06 51.43
#